data_AF-A0A9X7AY06-F1
#
_entry.id   AF-A0A9X7AY06-F1
#
_cell.length_a   1.000
_cell.length_b   1.000
_cell.length_c   1.000
_cell.angle_alpha   90.00
_cell.angle_beta   90.00
_cell.angle_gamma   90.00
#
_symmetry.space_group_name_H-M   'P 1'
#
loop_
_entity.id
_entity.type
_entity.pdbx_description
1 polymer ?
#
loop_
_entity_poly.entity_id
_entity_poly.type
_entity_poly.pdbx_seq_one_letter_code
_entity_poly.pdbx_strand_id
1 'polypeptide(L)'
;MGVNSYYVYITIKELVFIHTYVTGKEIPSSQALQILEQFDSEEIPGTIRGTRRYRIRQNGEELFQYYRQKHPKLFKKQRLYTYEELKHRAVYYCSSHLTLHM
;
A
#
# COMPACT_ATOMS: atom_id res chain seq x y z
N MET A 1 -12.83 -22.08 -15.99
CA MET A 1 -11.82 -21.64 -14.99
C MET A 1 -11.67 -20.14 -15.14
N GLY A 2 -12.32 -19.38 -14.25
CA GLY A 2 -12.44 -17.93 -14.37
C GLY A 2 -11.10 -17.25 -14.16
N VAL A 3 -10.73 -16.38 -15.10
CA VAL A 3 -9.53 -15.55 -15.05
C VAL A 3 -9.67 -14.58 -13.88
N ASN A 4 -9.17 -14.97 -12.70
CA ASN A 4 -9.07 -14.09 -11.55
C ASN A 4 -8.19 -12.90 -11.97
N SER A 5 -8.71 -11.68 -11.83
CA SER A 5 -8.00 -10.46 -12.14
C SER A 5 -6.74 -10.37 -11.26
N TYR A 6 -5.57 -10.67 -11.82
CA TYR A 6 -4.24 -10.70 -11.16
C TYR A 6 -3.73 -9.34 -10.65
N TYR A 7 -4.60 -8.34 -10.56
CA TYR A 7 -4.19 -6.97 -10.34
C TYR A 7 -5.06 -6.34 -9.26
N VAL A 8 -4.40 -5.55 -8.41
CA VAL A 8 -5.08 -4.68 -7.45
C VAL A 8 -4.70 -3.24 -7.72
N TYR A 9 -5.56 -2.35 -7.28
CA TYR A 9 -5.37 -0.92 -7.43
C TYR A 9 -4.97 -0.31 -6.10
N ILE A 10 -3.96 0.55 -6.18
CA ILE A 10 -3.44 1.31 -5.05
C ILE A 10 -3.26 2.77 -5.44
N THR A 11 -3.59 3.67 -4.54
CA THR A 11 -3.29 5.10 -4.65
C THR A 11 -2.03 5.45 -3.87
N ILE A 12 -1.38 6.56 -4.23
CA ILE A 12 -0.22 7.06 -3.46
C ILE A 12 -0.57 7.25 -1.99
N LYS A 13 -1.76 7.77 -1.68
CA LYS A 13 -2.23 7.97 -0.31
C LYS A 13 -2.32 6.64 0.47
N GLU A 14 -2.90 5.60 -0.14
CA GLU A 14 -2.96 4.28 0.48
C GLU A 14 -1.57 3.68 0.69
N LEU A 15 -0.63 3.89 -0.23
CA LEU A 15 0.74 3.44 -0.04
C LEU A 15 1.43 4.18 1.11
N VAL A 16 1.24 5.50 1.21
CA VAL A 16 1.76 6.29 2.34
C VAL A 16 1.20 5.75 3.65
N PHE A 17 -0.10 5.42 3.71
CA PHE A 17 -0.70 4.82 4.90
C PHE A 17 -0.08 3.46 5.25
N ILE A 18 0.12 2.59 4.26
CA ILE A 18 0.79 1.30 4.47
C ILE A 18 2.21 1.52 5.01
N HIS A 19 2.94 2.45 4.42
CA HIS A 19 4.29 2.77 4.85
C HIS A 19 4.31 3.27 6.29
N THR A 20 3.50 4.27 6.63
CA THR A 20 3.39 4.83 7.99
C THR A 20 2.97 3.79 9.01
N TYR A 21 2.00 2.93 8.68
CA TYR A 21 1.56 1.85 9.56
C TYR A 21 2.69 0.85 9.85
N VAL A 22 3.51 0.52 8.84
CA VAL A 22 4.57 -0.47 8.98
C VAL A 22 5.83 0.09 9.64
N THR A 23 6.21 1.32 9.30
CA THR A 23 7.48 1.93 9.74
C THR A 23 7.33 2.92 10.88
N GLY A 24 6.11 3.39 11.15
CA GLY A 24 5.81 4.49 12.06
C GLY A 24 6.22 5.87 11.54
N LYS A 25 6.61 5.98 10.25
CA LYS A 25 7.09 7.23 9.65
C LYS A 25 6.29 7.55 8.39
N GLU A 26 5.82 8.78 8.29
CA GLU A 26 5.22 9.28 7.06
C GLU A 26 6.31 9.60 6.03
N ILE A 27 6.01 9.34 4.76
CA ILE A 27 6.89 9.64 3.63
C ILE A 27 6.18 10.55 2.63
N PRO A 28 6.92 11.42 1.91
CA PRO A 28 6.34 12.25 0.87
C PRO A 28 5.82 11.40 -0.30
N SER A 29 4.87 11.95 -1.05
CA SER A 29 4.27 11.29 -2.22
C SER A 29 5.29 10.89 -3.28
N SER A 30 6.38 11.65 -3.45
CA SER A 30 7.47 11.32 -4.39
C SER A 30 8.20 10.03 -3.99
N GLN A 31 8.45 9.84 -2.69
CA GLN A 31 9.08 8.63 -2.18
C GLN A 31 8.14 7.43 -2.25
N ALA A 32 6.84 7.65 -2.03
CA ALA A 32 5.83 6.61 -2.24
C ALA A 32 5.78 6.16 -3.72
N LEU A 33 5.87 7.10 -4.66
CA LEU A 33 5.93 6.78 -6.09
C LEU A 33 7.17 5.94 -6.43
N GLN A 34 8.34 6.30 -5.91
CA GLN A 34 9.58 5.52 -6.10
C GLN A 34 9.49 4.08 -5.55
N ILE A 35 8.68 3.85 -4.51
CA ILE A 35 8.41 2.51 -4.01
C ILE A 35 7.54 1.75 -5.01
N LEU A 36 6.47 2.38 -5.54
CA LEU A 36 5.58 1.73 -6.53
C LEU A 36 6.29 1.39 -7.83
N GLU A 37 7.21 2.25 -8.29
CA GLU A 37 8.03 2.01 -9.48
C GLU A 37 8.87 0.73 -9.38
N GLN A 38 9.22 0.27 -8.17
CA GLN A 38 9.96 -1.01 -7.97
C GLN A 38 9.12 -2.25 -8.29
N PHE A 39 7.79 -2.13 -8.42
CA PHE A 39 6.86 -3.24 -8.61
C PHE A 39 6.17 -3.20 -9.97
N ASP A 40 6.81 -2.60 -10.98
CA ASP A 40 6.28 -2.45 -12.35
C ASP A 40 4.84 -1.88 -12.36
N SER A 41 4.57 -0.93 -11.47
CA SER A 41 3.22 -0.39 -11.32
C SER A 41 2.85 0.48 -12.53
N GLU A 42 1.65 0.29 -13.06
CA GLU A 42 1.14 1.07 -14.20
C GLU A 42 0.17 2.16 -13.70
N GLU A 43 0.46 3.44 -13.98
CA GLU A 43 -0.49 4.53 -13.73
C GLU A 43 -1.70 4.40 -14.66
N ILE A 44 -2.91 4.47 -14.11
CA ILE A 44 -4.15 4.44 -14.90
C ILE A 44 -4.47 5.85 -15.41
N PRO A 45 -4.45 6.06 -16.73
CA PRO A 45 -4.76 7.37 -17.31
C PRO A 45 -6.21 7.77 -17.04
N GLY A 46 -6.46 9.08 -16.95
CA GLY A 46 -7.80 9.65 -16.74
C GLY A 46 -8.21 9.84 -15.26
N THR A 47 -7.28 9.63 -14.31
CA THR A 47 -7.51 9.92 -12.90
C THR A 47 -7.08 11.36 -12.54
N ILE A 48 -7.84 12.03 -11.67
CA ILE A 48 -7.56 13.42 -11.25
C ILE A 48 -6.27 13.45 -10.40
N ARG A 49 -5.51 14.54 -10.48
CA ARG A 49 -4.28 14.77 -9.69
C ARG A 49 -4.62 14.70 -8.18
N GLY A 50 -4.34 13.56 -7.56
CA GLY A 50 -4.68 13.24 -6.16
C GLY A 50 -5.44 11.92 -5.98
N THR A 51 -6.17 11.46 -7.00
CA THR A 51 -6.86 10.16 -7.03
C THR A 51 -6.23 9.19 -8.02
N ARG A 52 -4.97 9.45 -8.41
CA ARG A 52 -4.19 8.59 -9.29
C ARG A 52 -4.12 7.18 -8.73
N ARG A 53 -4.56 6.23 -9.56
CA ARG A 53 -4.55 4.81 -9.27
C ARG A 53 -3.43 4.16 -10.04
N TYR A 54 -2.70 3.32 -9.33
CA TYR A 54 -1.62 2.51 -9.86
C TYR A 54 -2.07 1.06 -9.80
N ARG A 55 -1.87 0.36 -10.90
CA ARG A 55 -2.14 -1.06 -11.01
C ARG A 55 -0.89 -1.81 -10.60
N ILE A 56 -0.99 -2.66 -9.58
CA ILE A 56 0.10 -3.55 -9.16
C ILE A 56 -0.27 -5.00 -9.47
N ARG A 57 0.73 -5.77 -9.89
CA ARG A 57 0.60 -7.18 -10.29
C ARG A 57 0.44 -8.09 -9.07
N GLN A 58 0.09 -9.34 -9.34
CA GLN A 58 0.00 -10.44 -8.37
C GLN A 58 -0.80 -10.07 -7.10
N ASN A 59 -1.90 -9.32 -7.27
CA ASN A 59 -2.75 -8.86 -6.16
C ASN A 59 -2.00 -8.13 -5.02
N GLY A 60 -0.87 -7.49 -5.33
CA GLY A 60 -0.07 -6.76 -4.34
C GLY A 60 0.77 -7.64 -3.43
N GLU A 61 0.92 -8.93 -3.75
CA GLU A 61 1.73 -9.87 -2.97
C GLU A 61 3.21 -9.42 -2.89
N GLU A 62 3.78 -8.94 -4.00
CA GLU A 62 5.18 -8.44 -4.00
C GLU A 62 5.36 -7.26 -3.05
N LEU A 63 4.42 -6.33 -3.03
CA LEU A 63 4.41 -5.19 -2.11
C LEU A 63 4.23 -5.64 -0.66
N PHE A 64 3.37 -6.62 -0.41
CA PHE A 64 3.19 -7.22 0.91
C PHE A 64 4.46 -7.88 1.40
N GLN A 65 5.12 -8.69 0.56
CA GLN A 65 6.36 -9.36 0.90
C GLN A 65 7.50 -8.37 1.15
N TYR A 66 7.60 -7.30 0.34
CA TYR A 66 8.57 -6.22 0.56
C TYR A 66 8.48 -5.65 1.99
N TYR A 67 7.27 -5.31 2.47
CA TYR A 67 7.10 -4.79 3.83
C TYR A 67 7.27 -5.87 4.89
N ARG A 68 6.81 -7.10 4.63
CA ARG A 68 6.96 -8.23 5.55
C ARG A 68 8.42 -8.59 5.81
N GLN A 69 9.24 -8.60 4.77
CA GLN A 69 10.67 -8.90 4.86
C GLN A 69 11.43 -7.82 5.63
N LYS A 70 11.08 -6.53 5.43
CA LYS A 70 11.69 -5.42 6.16
C LYS A 70 11.22 -5.32 7.62
N HIS A 71 9.97 -5.70 7.91
CA HIS A 71 9.35 -5.55 9.24
C HIS A 71 8.70 -6.84 9.77
N PRO A 72 9.42 -7.98 9.83
CA PRO A 72 8.81 -9.28 10.13
C PRO A 72 8.22 -9.36 11.54
N LYS A 73 8.81 -8.65 12.50
CA LYS A 73 8.32 -8.59 13.90
C LYS A 73 6.92 -7.96 13.98
N LEU A 74 6.69 -6.88 13.22
CA LEU A 74 5.39 -6.20 13.19
C LEU A 74 4.33 -7.13 12.59
N PHE A 75 4.61 -7.76 11.44
CA PHE A 75 3.67 -8.65 10.77
C PHE A 75 3.30 -9.86 11.65
N LYS A 76 4.28 -10.42 12.37
CA LYS A 76 4.02 -11.49 13.34
C LYS A 76 3.17 -11.00 14.53
N LYS A 77 3.51 -9.86 15.12
CA LYS A 77 2.77 -9.27 16.26
C LYS A 77 1.33 -8.95 15.89
N GLN A 78 1.13 -8.37 14.71
CA GLN A 78 -0.17 -7.95 14.20
C GLN A 78 -0.95 -9.12 13.59
N ARG A 79 -0.32 -10.25 13.27
CA ARG A 79 -0.95 -11.36 12.54
C ARG A 79 -1.48 -10.90 11.18
N LEU A 80 -0.59 -10.32 10.37
CA LEU A 80 -0.86 -9.91 8.99
C LEU A 80 -0.41 -11.01 8.04
N TYR A 81 -1.35 -11.53 7.24
CA TYR A 81 -1.12 -12.68 6.36
C TYR A 81 -1.33 -12.35 4.88
N THR A 82 -2.08 -11.29 4.56
CA THR A 82 -2.36 -10.89 3.18
C THR A 82 -2.17 -9.39 2.93
N TYR A 83 -2.00 -9.02 1.66
CA TYR A 83 -1.97 -7.63 1.23
C TYR A 83 -3.26 -6.88 1.61
N GLU A 84 -4.43 -7.51 1.45
CA GLU A 84 -5.72 -6.87 1.78
C GLU A 84 -5.84 -6.56 3.27
N GLU A 85 -5.42 -7.47 4.15
CA GLU A 85 -5.40 -7.23 5.60
C GLU A 85 -4.45 -6.07 5.95
N LEU A 86 -3.25 -6.06 5.36
CA LEU A 86 -2.28 -4.98 5.56
C LEU A 86 -2.88 -3.63 5.14
N LYS A 87 -3.47 -3.57 3.95
CA LYS A 87 -4.12 -2.37 3.41
C LYS A 87 -5.25 -1.89 4.31
N HIS A 88 -6.15 -2.79 4.71
CA HIS A 88 -7.28 -2.47 5.58
C HIS A 88 -6.82 -1.90 6.92
N ARG A 89 -5.82 -2.52 7.57
CA ARG A 89 -5.29 -2.01 8.84
C ARG A 89 -4.55 -0.70 8.71
N ALA A 90 -3.80 -0.50 7.63
CA ALA A 90 -3.12 0.75 7.37
C ALA A 90 -4.11 1.90 7.18
N VAL A 91 -5.16 1.69 6.37
CA VAL A 91 -6.23 2.68 6.18
C VAL A 91 -6.92 2.97 7.52
N TYR A 92 -7.31 1.94 8.28
CA TYR A 92 -7.93 2.13 9.59
C TYR A 92 -7.03 2.90 10.57
N TYR A 93 -5.75 2.51 10.66
CA TYR A 93 -4.77 3.18 11.50
C TYR A 93 -4.67 4.67 11.16
N CYS A 94 -4.50 5.01 9.88
CA CYS A 94 -4.40 6.40 9.46
C CYS A 94 -5.73 7.15 9.60
N SER A 95 -6.88 6.54 9.32
CA SER A 95 -8.18 7.18 9.57
C SER A 95 -8.40 7.51 11.04
N SER A 96 -7.94 6.66 11.97
CA SER A 96 -8.07 6.88 13.41
C SER A 96 -6.97 7.76 14.03
N HIS A 97 -5.78 7.83 13.42
CA HIS A 97 -4.61 8.52 14.01
C HIS A 97 -4.15 9.77 13.24
N LEU A 98 -4.42 9.88 11.93
CA LEU A 98 -4.08 11.06 11.11
C LEU A 98 -5.24 12.06 10.97
N THR A 99 -6.44 11.75 11.46
CA THR A 99 -7.52 12.73 11.64
C THR A 99 -7.18 13.83 12.67
N LEU A 100 -6.05 13.71 13.37
CA LEU A 100 -5.53 14.73 14.29
C LEU A 100 -4.56 15.74 13.64
N HIS A 101 -4.18 15.57 12.37
CA HIS A 101 -3.17 16.42 11.70
C HIS A 101 -3.58 16.88 10.29
N MET A 102 -4.88 17.13 10.05
CA MET A 102 -5.34 17.97 8.94
C MET A 102 -5.99 19.23 9.46
#